data_AF-A0A1B6DVA8-F1
#
_entry.id   AF-A0A1B6DVA8-F1
#
_cell.length_a   1.000
_cell.length_b   1.000
_cell.length_c   1.000
_cell.angle_alpha   90.00
_cell.angle_beta   90.00
_cell.angle_gamma   90.00
#
_symmetry.space_group_name_H-M   'P 1'
#
loop_
_entity.id
_entity.type
_entity.pdbx_description
1 polymer ?
#
loop_
_entity_poly.entity_id
_entity_poly.type
_entity_poly.pdbx_seq_one_letter_code
_entity_poly.pdbx_strand_id
1 'polypeptide(L)'
;TPVSKNHMTELYDENGNTLAQMYALPDGEVRFYAPQQDTEIQFDGTAVKINAQNSYRSEVLGLCGTFNTQPVDDFTTPQGYILQNPYEFAATYALESSSCQGPAKELKARAQQQIAGGHYSRNVVIYGNVVTDADAYHYSRSNSNKYGRLRILNKEKY
;
A
#
# COMPACT_ATOMS: atom_id res chain seq x y z
N THR A 1 12.57 12.68 -27.16
CA THR A 1 11.63 11.91 -26.32
C THR A 1 10.28 11.90 -27.00
N PRO A 2 9.48 10.83 -26.88
CA PRO A 2 8.19 10.69 -27.59
C PRO A 2 7.09 11.65 -27.12
N VAL A 3 7.35 12.47 -26.10
CA VAL A 3 6.42 13.48 -25.58
C VAL A 3 6.73 14.84 -26.22
N SER A 4 5.76 15.39 -26.92
CA SER A 4 5.83 16.73 -27.50
C SER A 4 5.42 17.80 -26.49
N LYS A 5 6.03 18.99 -26.61
CA LYS A 5 5.67 20.16 -25.81
C LYS A 5 4.38 20.84 -26.28
N ASN A 6 3.98 20.59 -27.53
CA ASN A 6 2.95 21.38 -28.20
C ASN A 6 1.78 20.53 -28.69
N HIS A 7 1.83 19.21 -28.52
CA HIS A 7 0.73 18.32 -28.88
C HIS A 7 0.70 17.11 -27.96
N MET A 8 -0.51 16.59 -27.76
CA MET A 8 -0.74 15.32 -27.11
C MET A 8 -0.30 14.18 -28.04
N THR A 9 0.45 13.23 -27.50
CA THR A 9 0.78 11.96 -28.15
C THR A 9 -0.25 10.92 -27.70
N GLU A 10 -0.95 10.28 -28.64
CA GLU A 10 -1.87 9.19 -28.34
C GLU A 10 -1.29 7.85 -28.81
N LEU A 11 -1.42 6.83 -27.96
CA LEU A 11 -1.14 5.44 -28.26
C LEU A 11 -2.46 4.71 -28.37
N TYR A 12 -2.57 3.81 -29.35
CA TYR A 12 -3.77 3.02 -29.58
C TYR A 12 -3.47 1.53 -29.42
N ASP A 13 -4.48 0.76 -29.04
CA ASP A 13 -4.42 -0.71 -29.05
C ASP A 13 -4.64 -1.27 -30.47
N GLU A 14 -4.60 -2.61 -30.60
CA GLU A 14 -4.80 -3.30 -31.89
C GLU A 14 -6.20 -3.07 -32.49
N ASN A 15 -7.17 -2.66 -31.69
CA ASN A 15 -8.54 -2.38 -32.11
C ASN A 15 -8.77 -0.89 -32.44
N GLY A 16 -7.74 -0.04 -32.30
CA GLY A 16 -7.82 1.39 -32.52
C GLY A 16 -8.40 2.20 -31.35
N ASN A 17 -8.59 1.60 -30.17
CA ASN A 17 -8.99 2.35 -28.99
C ASN A 17 -7.77 3.02 -28.35
N THR A 18 -7.97 4.17 -27.70
CA THR A 18 -6.91 4.85 -26.96
C THR A 18 -6.40 3.95 -25.83
N LEU A 19 -5.12 3.61 -25.90
CA LEU A 19 -4.38 2.88 -24.88
C LEU A 19 -3.77 3.85 -23.87
N ALA A 20 -3.16 4.93 -24.36
CA ALA A 20 -2.57 5.96 -23.50
C ALA A 20 -2.46 7.32 -24.20
N GLN A 21 -2.43 8.38 -23.41
CA GLN A 21 -2.24 9.76 -23.85
C GLN A 21 -1.08 10.36 -23.06
N MET A 22 -0.18 11.06 -23.74
CA MET A 22 1.00 11.69 -23.12
C MET A 22 1.10 13.14 -23.57
N TYR A 23 1.35 14.06 -22.63
CA TYR A 23 1.57 15.46 -22.96
C TYR A 23 2.48 16.13 -21.92
N ALA A 24 3.25 17.12 -22.36
CA ALA A 24 4.02 17.96 -21.46
C ALA A 24 3.21 19.21 -21.08
N LEU A 25 3.29 19.57 -19.81
CA LEU A 25 2.73 20.78 -19.24
C LEU A 25 3.72 21.96 -19.38
N PRO A 26 3.23 23.22 -19.33
CA PRO A 26 4.08 24.41 -19.47
C PRO A 26 5.18 24.53 -18.41
N ASP A 27 4.98 23.93 -17.23
CA ASP A 27 5.94 23.89 -16.12
C ASP A 27 7.06 22.86 -16.33
N GLY A 28 6.97 22.02 -17.36
CA GLY A 28 7.93 20.97 -17.67
C GLY A 28 7.52 19.58 -17.15
N GLU A 29 6.40 19.46 -16.44
CA GLU A 29 5.86 18.17 -16.03
C GLU A 29 5.34 17.38 -17.24
N VAL A 30 5.57 16.07 -17.26
CA VAL A 30 5.01 15.16 -18.24
C VAL A 30 3.87 14.38 -17.59
N ARG A 31 2.69 14.42 -18.22
CA ARG A 31 1.57 13.58 -17.87
C ARG A 31 1.41 12.42 -18.84
N PHE A 32 1.09 11.27 -18.26
CA PHE A 32 0.72 10.06 -18.95
C PHE A 32 -0.62 9.58 -18.38
N TYR A 33 -1.63 9.47 -19.23
CA TYR A 33 -2.96 9.04 -18.85
C TYR A 33 -3.33 7.76 -19.61
N ALA A 34 -3.71 6.71 -18.88
CA ALA A 34 -4.09 5.42 -19.43
C ALA A 34 -5.58 5.18 -19.14
N PRO A 35 -6.49 5.55 -20.06
CA PRO A 35 -7.93 5.58 -19.78
C PRO A 35 -8.52 4.19 -19.51
N GLN A 36 -8.00 3.14 -20.15
CA GLN A 36 -8.51 1.78 -19.95
C GLN A 36 -8.20 1.23 -18.55
N GLN A 37 -7.13 1.74 -17.92
CA GLN A 37 -6.68 1.40 -16.58
C GLN A 37 -7.00 2.50 -15.57
N ASP A 38 -7.73 3.55 -15.99
CA ASP A 38 -8.11 4.69 -15.17
C ASP A 38 -6.98 5.16 -14.23
N THR A 39 -5.80 5.39 -14.80
CA THR A 39 -4.57 5.74 -14.05
C THR A 39 -3.87 6.91 -14.72
N GLU A 40 -3.37 7.84 -13.92
CA GLU A 40 -2.55 8.97 -14.37
C GLU A 40 -1.17 8.93 -13.69
N ILE A 41 -0.13 9.18 -14.47
CA ILE A 41 1.26 9.29 -14.01
C ILE A 41 1.78 10.68 -14.37
N GLN A 42 2.44 11.29 -13.42
CA GLN A 42 3.01 12.63 -13.46
C GLN A 42 4.51 12.54 -13.20
N PHE A 43 5.33 13.15 -14.05
CA PHE A 43 6.79 13.15 -13.91
C PHE A 43 7.36 14.55 -14.14
N ASP A 44 8.05 15.10 -13.14
CA ASP A 44 8.60 16.46 -13.19
C ASP A 44 10.07 16.53 -13.65
N GLY A 45 10.66 15.39 -14.05
CA GLY A 45 12.09 15.26 -14.34
C GLY A 45 12.91 14.62 -13.21
N THR A 46 12.38 14.57 -12.00
CA THR A 46 13.03 14.04 -10.80
C THR A 46 12.17 13.02 -10.06
N ALA A 47 10.89 13.35 -9.84
CA ALA A 47 9.93 12.58 -9.08
C ALA A 47 8.80 12.07 -9.96
N VAL A 48 8.33 10.86 -9.66
CA VAL A 48 7.14 10.26 -10.28
C VAL A 48 6.01 10.27 -9.26
N LYS A 49 4.84 10.76 -9.68
CA LYS A 49 3.60 10.69 -8.92
C LYS A 49 2.60 9.83 -9.68
N ILE A 50 1.97 8.91 -8.98
CA ILE A 50 0.95 8.02 -9.53
C ILE A 50 -0.38 8.40 -8.89
N ASN A 51 -1.39 8.63 -9.71
CA ASN A 51 -2.76 8.86 -9.29
C ASN A 51 -3.59 7.66 -9.73
N ALA A 52 -3.98 6.85 -8.75
CA ALA A 52 -4.84 5.69 -8.93
C ALA A 52 -6.25 6.03 -8.48
N GLN A 53 -7.24 5.58 -9.26
CA GLN A 53 -8.64 5.84 -8.98
C GLN A 53 -9.15 4.97 -7.84
N ASN A 54 -10.27 5.38 -7.21
CA ASN A 54 -10.80 4.70 -6.04
C ASN A 54 -11.23 3.24 -6.30
N SER A 55 -11.40 2.85 -7.57
CA SER A 55 -11.58 1.45 -8.00
C SER A 55 -10.41 0.55 -7.59
N TYR A 56 -9.22 1.10 -7.40
CA TYR A 56 -8.02 0.39 -6.95
C TYR A 56 -7.87 0.32 -5.43
N ARG A 57 -8.81 0.89 -4.66
CA ARG A 57 -8.72 0.96 -3.19
C ARG A 57 -8.65 -0.45 -2.61
N SER A 58 -7.61 -0.72 -1.82
CA SER A 58 -7.31 -2.06 -1.24
C SER A 58 -7.00 -3.16 -2.26
N GLU A 59 -6.82 -2.82 -3.54
CA GLU A 59 -6.50 -3.76 -4.64
C GLU A 59 -5.06 -3.60 -5.16
N VAL A 60 -4.29 -2.68 -4.57
CA VAL A 60 -2.90 -2.41 -4.95
C VAL A 60 -1.95 -2.73 -3.81
N LEU A 61 -0.74 -3.11 -4.18
CA LEU A 61 0.34 -3.41 -3.27
C LEU A 61 1.65 -2.94 -3.91
N GLY A 62 2.45 -2.16 -3.20
CA GLY A 62 3.69 -1.64 -3.73
C GLY A 62 4.44 -0.74 -2.77
N LEU A 63 5.48 -0.08 -3.28
CA LEU A 63 6.24 0.93 -2.53
C LEU A 63 5.39 2.13 -2.10
N CYS A 64 4.26 2.38 -2.78
CA CYS A 64 3.29 3.41 -2.43
C CYS A 64 2.24 2.96 -1.39
N GLY A 65 2.38 1.75 -0.83
CA GLY A 65 1.47 1.21 0.18
C GLY A 65 0.40 0.27 -0.37
N THR A 66 -0.66 0.09 0.43
CA THR A 66 -1.78 -0.84 0.16
C THR A 66 -3.05 -0.12 -0.32
N PHE A 67 -3.04 1.22 -0.29
CA PHE A 67 -4.15 2.08 -0.70
C PHE A 67 -5.50 1.70 -0.05
N ASN A 68 -5.48 1.30 1.22
CA ASN A 68 -6.68 0.93 1.99
C ASN A 68 -7.03 1.98 3.07
N THR A 69 -6.38 3.16 3.03
CA THR A 69 -6.46 4.25 4.03
C THR A 69 -5.95 3.90 5.43
N GLN A 70 -5.21 2.81 5.58
CA GLN A 70 -4.66 2.34 6.84
C GLN A 70 -3.11 2.37 6.80
N PRO A 71 -2.47 3.45 7.28
CA PRO A 71 -1.02 3.62 7.16
C PRO A 71 -0.17 2.54 7.85
N VAL A 72 -0.76 1.79 8.78
CA VAL A 72 -0.04 0.79 9.58
C VAL A 72 0.35 -0.44 8.78
N ASP A 73 -0.26 -0.66 7.61
CA ASP A 73 0.06 -1.79 6.73
C ASP A 73 0.65 -1.37 5.37
N ASP A 74 0.96 -0.08 5.18
CA ASP A 74 1.58 0.39 3.94
C ASP A 74 2.95 -0.26 3.68
N PHE A 75 3.63 -0.73 4.72
CA PHE A 75 4.90 -1.46 4.60
C PHE A 75 4.69 -2.99 4.44
N THR A 76 3.65 -3.39 3.71
CA THR A 76 3.38 -4.78 3.35
C THR A 76 4.29 -5.23 2.20
N THR A 77 5.12 -6.24 2.46
CA THR A 77 6.02 -6.84 1.45
C THR A 77 5.24 -7.62 0.38
N PRO A 78 5.85 -7.98 -0.76
CA PRO A 78 5.20 -8.85 -1.77
C PRO A 78 4.73 -10.20 -1.22
N GLN A 79 5.30 -10.67 -0.11
CA GLN A 79 4.91 -11.91 0.57
C GLN A 79 3.83 -11.71 1.65
N GLY A 80 3.34 -10.48 1.83
CA GLY A 80 2.26 -10.16 2.77
C GLY A 80 2.70 -9.91 4.22
N TYR A 81 3.99 -9.67 4.47
CA TYR A 81 4.49 -9.34 5.82
C TYR A 81 4.55 -7.83 6.01
N ILE A 82 4.12 -7.32 7.16
CA ILE A 82 4.23 -5.89 7.48
C ILE A 82 5.54 -5.66 8.23
N LEU A 83 6.50 -4.99 7.58
CA LEU A 83 7.78 -4.63 8.18
C LEU A 83 7.72 -3.23 8.81
N GLN A 84 8.50 -3.02 9.86
CA GLN A 84 8.57 -1.73 10.56
C GLN A 84 9.66 -0.81 9.99
N ASN A 85 10.71 -1.39 9.40
CA ASN A 85 11.81 -0.62 8.82
C ASN A 85 11.53 -0.31 7.34
N PRO A 86 11.39 0.98 6.95
CA PRO A 86 11.07 1.38 5.58
C PRO A 86 12.15 0.97 4.57
N TYR A 87 13.42 0.93 4.96
CA TYR A 87 14.52 0.56 4.07
C TYR A 87 14.54 -0.94 3.77
N GLU A 88 14.24 -1.75 4.78
CA GLU A 88 14.11 -3.21 4.63
C GLU A 88 12.86 -3.56 3.82
N PHE A 89 11.73 -2.90 4.12
CA PHE A 89 10.50 -2.96 3.33
C PHE A 89 10.77 -2.62 1.85
N ALA A 90 11.34 -1.46 1.56
CA ALA A 90 11.56 -1.02 0.18
C ALA A 90 12.47 -2.00 -0.59
N ALA A 91 13.48 -2.55 0.07
CA ALA A 91 14.37 -3.55 -0.51
C ALA A 91 13.67 -4.87 -0.85
N THR A 92 12.52 -5.21 -0.25
CA THR A 92 11.75 -6.39 -0.65
C THR A 92 11.17 -6.31 -2.06
N TYR A 93 10.95 -5.10 -2.58
CA TYR A 93 10.49 -4.83 -3.95
C TYR A 93 11.65 -4.72 -4.97
N ALA A 94 12.90 -4.82 -4.52
CA ALA A 94 14.03 -4.76 -5.45
C ALA A 94 14.03 -5.97 -6.39
N LEU A 95 14.12 -5.70 -7.69
CA LEU A 95 14.26 -6.71 -8.73
C LEU A 95 15.62 -7.40 -8.59
N GLU A 96 15.61 -8.73 -8.61
CA GLU A 96 16.84 -9.52 -8.56
C GLU A 96 17.45 -9.59 -9.95
N SER A 97 18.53 -8.84 -10.16
CA SER A 97 19.35 -8.92 -11.36
C SER A 97 20.81 -9.13 -10.99
N SER A 98 21.58 -9.72 -11.91
CA SER A 98 23.03 -9.82 -11.78
C SER A 98 23.72 -8.46 -11.71
N SER A 99 23.04 -7.40 -12.17
CA SER A 99 23.50 -6.00 -12.14
C SER A 99 23.04 -5.22 -10.91
N CYS A 100 22.26 -5.81 -9.99
CA CYS A 100 21.77 -5.12 -8.80
C CYS A 100 22.95 -4.81 -7.86
N GLN A 101 23.28 -3.53 -7.73
CA GLN A 101 24.36 -3.01 -6.91
C GLN A 101 23.80 -2.09 -5.81
N GLY A 102 24.47 -2.05 -4.66
CA GLY A 102 24.15 -1.14 -3.57
C GLY A 102 23.38 -1.76 -2.41
N PRO A 103 22.85 -0.91 -1.50
CA PRO A 103 22.37 -1.34 -0.19
C PRO A 103 21.12 -2.21 -0.25
N ALA A 104 20.38 -2.18 -1.37
CA ALA A 104 19.16 -2.98 -1.55
C ALA A 104 19.40 -4.49 -1.35
N LYS A 105 20.55 -5.01 -1.79
CA LYS A 105 20.87 -6.44 -1.65
C LYS A 105 20.99 -6.86 -0.18
N GLU A 106 21.71 -6.07 0.61
CA GLU A 106 21.90 -6.32 2.04
C GLU A 106 20.62 -6.08 2.83
N LEU A 107 19.91 -4.99 2.52
CA LEU A 107 18.62 -4.67 3.14
C LEU A 107 17.57 -5.76 2.87
N LYS A 108 17.54 -6.34 1.66
CA LYS A 108 16.65 -7.44 1.33
C LYS A 108 16.98 -8.70 2.13
N ALA A 109 18.27 -9.00 2.32
CA ALA A 109 18.72 -10.10 3.17
C ALA A 109 18.35 -9.88 4.65
N ARG A 110 18.49 -8.64 5.17
CA ARG A 110 18.02 -8.27 6.51
C ARG A 110 16.52 -8.45 6.67
N ALA A 111 15.73 -7.98 5.70
CA ALA A 111 14.28 -8.15 5.69
C ALA A 111 13.89 -9.63 5.80
N GLN A 112 14.56 -10.50 5.03
CA GLN A 112 14.33 -11.95 5.09
C GLN A 112 14.66 -12.55 6.47
N GLN A 113 15.74 -12.09 7.11
CA GLN A 113 16.09 -12.53 8.47
C GLN A 113 15.04 -12.09 9.51
N GLN A 114 14.54 -10.85 9.42
CA GLN A 114 13.46 -10.37 10.29
C GLN A 114 12.20 -11.22 10.11
N ILE A 115 11.81 -11.50 8.86
CA ILE A 115 10.66 -12.33 8.54
C ILE A 115 10.83 -13.76 9.09
N ALA A 116 12.00 -14.37 8.86
CA ALA A 116 12.31 -15.70 9.38
C ALA A 116 12.33 -15.76 10.92
N GLY A 117 12.73 -14.66 11.57
CA GLY A 117 12.72 -14.51 13.02
C GLY A 117 11.36 -14.15 13.63
N GLY A 118 10.31 -13.96 12.83
CA GLY A 118 8.99 -13.56 13.34
C GLY A 118 8.87 -12.07 13.68
N HIS A 119 9.82 -11.24 13.26
CA HIS A 119 9.84 -9.80 13.50
C HIS A 119 9.05 -9.05 12.41
N TYR A 120 7.75 -9.29 12.35
CA TYR A 120 6.82 -8.61 11.46
C TYR A 120 5.46 -8.44 12.15
N SER A 121 4.67 -7.49 11.67
CA SER A 121 3.27 -7.35 12.08
C SER A 121 2.36 -8.12 11.14
N ARG A 122 1.25 -8.64 11.67
CA ARG A 122 0.19 -9.27 10.90
C ARG A 122 -1.13 -8.59 11.25
N ASN A 123 -1.90 -8.24 10.22
CA ASN A 123 -3.28 -7.83 10.42
C ASN A 123 -4.08 -9.03 10.95
N VAL A 124 -4.41 -9.02 12.25
CA VAL A 124 -5.27 -10.03 12.87
C VAL A 124 -6.69 -9.46 12.87
N VAL A 125 -7.52 -9.92 11.94
CA VAL A 125 -8.96 -9.60 11.94
C VAL A 125 -9.63 -10.45 13.01
N ILE A 126 -10.01 -9.82 14.13
CA ILE A 126 -10.78 -10.47 15.20
C ILE A 126 -12.26 -10.20 14.94
N TYR A 127 -13.01 -11.22 14.56
CA TYR A 127 -14.46 -11.13 14.50
C TYR A 127 -15.02 -11.15 15.93
N GLY A 128 -15.54 -10.02 16.37
CA GLY A 128 -16.33 -9.92 17.59
C GLY A 128 -17.81 -10.09 17.27
N ASN A 129 -18.50 -10.97 18.00
CA ASN A 129 -19.96 -10.98 17.94
C ASN A 129 -20.49 -9.69 18.59
N VAL A 130 -21.41 -9.00 17.91
CA VAL A 130 -22.11 -7.85 18.48
C VAL A 130 -23.18 -8.41 19.42
N VAL A 131 -23.01 -8.18 20.72
CA VAL A 131 -24.02 -8.53 21.73
C VAL A 131 -25.02 -7.39 21.78
N THR A 132 -26.31 -7.69 21.69
CA THR A 132 -27.35 -6.66 21.85
C THR A 132 -27.35 -6.15 23.30
N ASP A 133 -27.75 -4.90 23.53
CA ASP A 133 -27.81 -4.34 24.89
C ASP A 133 -28.68 -5.19 25.85
N ALA A 134 -29.69 -5.87 25.31
CA ALA A 134 -30.53 -6.81 26.05
C ALA A 134 -29.74 -8.04 26.52
N ASP A 135 -28.93 -8.63 25.65
CA ASP A 135 -28.10 -9.80 25.96
C ASP A 135 -26.91 -9.44 26.88
N ALA A 136 -26.41 -8.20 26.79
CA ALA A 136 -25.35 -7.70 27.68
C ALA A 136 -25.84 -7.59 29.15
N TYR A 137 -27.11 -7.22 29.35
CA TYR A 137 -27.70 -7.13 30.68
C TYR A 137 -27.98 -8.50 31.31
N HIS A 138 -28.42 -9.48 30.50
CA HIS A 138 -28.67 -10.84 30.98
C HIS A 138 -27.40 -11.60 31.40
N TYR A 139 -26.24 -11.30 30.82
CA TYR A 139 -24.97 -11.89 31.24
C TYR A 139 -24.48 -11.37 32.60
N SER A 140 -24.82 -10.12 32.96
CA SER A 140 -24.37 -9.49 34.22
C SER A 140 -24.96 -10.13 35.49
N ARG A 141 -26.04 -10.90 35.37
CA ARG A 141 -26.76 -11.48 36.51
C ARG A 141 -26.35 -12.90 36.87
N SER A 142 -25.51 -13.55 36.06
CA SER A 142 -25.17 -14.97 36.22
C SER A 142 -23.67 -15.26 36.05
N ASN A 143 -22.80 -14.57 36.79
CA ASN A 143 -21.56 -15.13 37.36
C ASN A 143 -20.71 -14.02 37.99
N SER A 144 -21.01 -13.67 39.23
CA SER A 144 -20.01 -13.10 40.13
C SER A 144 -19.09 -14.22 40.60
N ASN A 145 -18.21 -14.75 39.73
CA ASN A 145 -16.97 -15.43 40.09
C ASN A 145 -16.21 -15.89 38.84
N LYS A 146 -14.92 -15.53 38.76
CA LYS A 146 -13.93 -15.80 37.70
C LYS A 146 -14.19 -15.06 36.39
N TYR A 147 -13.51 -13.93 36.20
CA TYR A 147 -12.45 -13.73 35.20
C TYR A 147 -11.87 -12.32 35.41
N GLY A 148 -10.55 -12.21 35.28
CA GLY A 148 -9.78 -11.03 35.66
C GLY A 148 -10.23 -9.75 34.96
N ARG A 149 -10.13 -8.65 35.69
CA ARG A 149 -10.41 -7.28 35.26
C ARG A 149 -9.54 -6.89 34.06
N LEU A 150 -10.07 -6.99 32.83
CA LEU A 150 -9.48 -6.31 31.68
C LEU A 150 -9.72 -4.81 31.81
N ARG A 151 -8.66 -4.05 32.10
CA ARG A 151 -8.64 -2.60 31.93
C ARG A 151 -8.42 -2.31 30.44
N ILE A 152 -9.46 -1.88 29.74
CA ILE A 152 -9.31 -1.19 28.47
C ILE A 152 -8.66 0.16 28.79
N LEU A 153 -7.39 0.31 28.43
CA LEU A 153 -6.74 1.62 28.39
C LEU A 153 -6.99 2.19 26.99
N ASN A 154 -8.06 2.97 26.83
CA ASN A 154 -8.13 3.92 25.72
C ASN A 154 -6.98 4.91 25.94
N LYS A 155 -5.89 4.75 25.20
CA LYS A 155 -4.96 5.84 24.96
C LYS A 155 -5.38 6.50 23.65
N GLU A 156 -6.33 7.41 23.75
CA GLU A 156 -6.34 8.54 22.85
C GLU A 156 -5.14 9.43 23.23
N LYS A 157 -4.26 9.70 22.27
CA LYS A 157 -3.48 10.93 22.28
C LYS A 157 -3.40 11.49 20.87
N TYR A 158 -3.88 12.72 20.77
CA TYR A 158 -3.59 13.71 19.74
C TYR A 158 -2.09 13.83 19.48
#